data_AF-A0A3D5AIG0-F1
#
_entry.id   AF-A0A3D5AIG0-F1
#
_cell.length_a   1.000
_cell.length_b   1.000
_cell.length_c   1.000
_cell.angle_alpha   90.00
_cell.angle_beta   90.00
_cell.angle_gamma   90.00
#
_symmetry.space_group_name_H-M   'P 1'
#
loop_
_entity.id
_entity.type
_entity.pdbx_description
1 polymer ?
#
loop_
_entity_poly.entity_id
_entity_poly.type
_entity_poly.pdbx_seq_one_letter_code
_entity_poly.pdbx_strand_id
1 'polypeptide(L)'
;MPYLAALGLTLLIEVPVYALVLGRDRRVLAAAIVVNLLTHPLVWLLAPSNFVAVELAAWTVEFGLFYLALRRSPAVLLATAVLANSLSCLAGLLLS
;
A
#
# COMPACT_ATOMS: atom_id res chain seq x y z
N MET A 1 -0.04 -7.70 -16.56
CA MET A 1 0.29 -6.25 -16.62
C MET A 1 1.80 -6.00 -16.46
N PRO A 2 2.43 -4.99 -17.10
CA PRO A 2 3.83 -4.60 -16.83
C PRO A 2 4.05 -3.96 -15.45
N TYR A 3 5.24 -4.08 -14.87
CA TYR A 3 5.57 -3.58 -13.53
C TYR A 3 5.21 -2.11 -13.28
N LEU A 4 5.60 -1.20 -14.18
CA LEU A 4 5.34 0.24 -14.00
C LEU A 4 3.85 0.58 -14.02
N ALA A 5 3.05 -0.19 -14.77
CA ALA A 5 1.61 -0.02 -14.78
C ALA A 5 0.99 -0.54 -13.46
N ALA A 6 1.51 -1.64 -12.90
CA ALA A 6 1.12 -2.13 -11.57
C ALA A 6 1.42 -1.09 -10.49
N LEU A 7 2.65 -0.61 -10.44
CA LEU A 7 3.05 0.41 -9.47
C LEU A 7 2.21 1.69 -9.62
N GLY A 8 1.95 2.12 -10.86
CA GLY A 8 1.10 3.27 -11.14
C GLY A 8 -0.32 3.08 -10.62
N LEU A 9 -0.91 1.90 -10.81
CA LEU A 9 -2.25 1.56 -10.31
C LEU A 9 -2.30 1.60 -8.79
N THR A 10 -1.31 0.97 -8.13
CA THR A 10 -1.20 0.98 -6.67
C THR A 10 -1.11 2.42 -6.13
N LEU A 11 -0.21 3.24 -6.67
CA LEU A 11 -0.08 4.64 -6.25
C LEU A 11 -1.36 5.45 -6.51
N LEU A 12 -2.05 5.20 -7.62
CA LEU A 12 -3.30 5.88 -7.97
C LEU A 12 -4.45 5.54 -7.00
N ILE A 13 -4.43 4.36 -6.39
CA ILE A 13 -5.48 3.91 -5.46
C ILE A 13 -5.10 4.24 -4.02
N GLU A 14 -3.93 3.83 -3.59
CA GLU A 14 -3.56 3.86 -2.17
C GLU A 14 -3.26 5.27 -1.68
N VAL A 15 -2.55 6.08 -2.48
CA VAL A 15 -2.19 7.44 -2.06
C VAL A 15 -3.45 8.28 -1.79
N PRO A 16 -4.49 8.29 -2.64
CA PRO A 16 -5.75 8.95 -2.31
C PRO A 16 -6.46 8.37 -1.09
N VAL A 17 -6.47 7.05 -0.89
CA VAL A 17 -7.09 6.43 0.29
C VAL A 17 -6.41 6.90 1.57
N TYR A 18 -5.07 6.84 1.63
CA TYR A 18 -4.31 7.35 2.77
C TYR A 18 -4.53 8.85 2.96
N ALA A 19 -4.56 9.63 1.88
CA ALA A 19 -4.78 11.08 1.94
C ALA A 19 -6.19 11.46 2.45
N LEU A 20 -7.20 10.65 2.11
CA LEU A 20 -8.58 10.84 2.55
C LEU A 20 -8.76 10.53 4.04
N VAL A 21 -8.12 9.46 4.53
CA VAL A 21 -8.31 8.99 5.91
C VAL A 21 -7.34 9.65 6.89
N LEU A 22 -6.07 9.85 6.51
CA LEU A 22 -5.02 10.35 7.40
C LEU A 22 -4.72 11.85 7.22
N GLY A 23 -5.26 12.47 6.17
CA GLY A 23 -5.08 13.88 5.84
C GLY A 23 -4.22 14.10 4.60
N ARG A 24 -4.32 15.30 4.01
CA ARG A 24 -3.67 15.66 2.73
C ARG A 24 -2.37 16.46 2.89
N ASP A 25 -1.78 16.45 4.08
CA ASP A 25 -0.53 17.16 4.28
C ASP A 25 0.64 16.46 3.58
N ARG A 26 1.72 17.23 3.34
CA ARG A 26 2.90 16.74 2.59
C ARG A 26 3.53 15.50 3.22
N ARG A 27 3.44 15.34 4.54
CA ARG A 27 4.03 14.21 5.26
C ARG A 27 3.23 12.93 4.99
N VAL A 28 1.90 12.99 4.99
CA VAL A 28 1.06 11.83 4.66
C VAL A 28 1.27 11.41 3.20
N LEU A 29 1.25 12.36 2.27
CA LEU A 29 1.45 12.07 0.84
C LEU A 29 2.84 11.47 0.59
N ALA A 30 3.89 12.07 1.16
CA ALA A 30 5.25 11.56 1.03
C ALA A 30 5.39 10.16 1.64
N ALA A 31 4.82 9.94 2.83
CA ALA A 31 4.84 8.61 3.46
C ALA A 31 4.11 7.59 2.59
N ALA A 32 2.93 7.90 2.05
CA ALA A 32 2.17 6.98 1.22
C ALA A 32 2.92 6.57 -0.04
N ILE A 33 3.57 7.52 -0.71
CA ILE A 33 4.39 7.25 -1.89
C ILE A 33 5.63 6.44 -1.53
N VAL A 34 6.39 6.87 -0.52
CA VAL A 34 7.66 6.21 -0.14
C VAL A 34 7.42 4.78 0.34
N VAL A 35 6.41 4.55 1.18
CA VAL A 35 6.09 3.21 1.67
C VAL A 35 5.79 2.27 0.50
N ASN A 36 4.91 2.69 -0.41
CA ASN A 36 4.58 1.93 -1.62
C ASN A 36 5.79 1.67 -2.52
N LEU A 37 6.66 2.66 -2.71
CA LEU A 37 7.89 2.49 -3.50
C LEU A 37 8.88 1.49 -2.85
N LEU A 38 8.84 1.33 -1.53
CA LEU A 38 9.69 0.37 -0.82
C LEU A 38 9.09 -1.05 -0.81
N THR A 39 7.77 -1.17 -0.70
CA THR A 39 7.09 -2.47 -0.55
C THR A 39 6.73 -3.11 -1.88
N HIS A 40 6.26 -2.33 -2.85
CA HIS A 40 5.79 -2.86 -4.14
C HIS A 40 6.86 -3.63 -4.94
N PRO A 41 8.15 -3.22 -5.01
CA PRO A 41 9.17 -4.03 -5.67
C PRO A 41 9.31 -5.43 -5.06
N LEU A 42 9.21 -5.54 -3.74
CA LEU A 42 9.32 -6.80 -3.02
C LEU A 42 8.11 -7.70 -3.30
N VAL A 43 6.90 -7.12 -3.26
CA VAL A 43 5.67 -7.84 -3.64
C VAL A 43 5.77 -8.37 -5.05
N TRP A 44 6.19 -7.54 -6.01
CA TRP A 44 6.32 -7.93 -7.41
C TRP A 44 7.25 -9.11 -7.62
N LEU A 45 8.40 -9.14 -6.92
CA LEU A 45 9.39 -10.19 -7.03
C LEU A 45 8.94 -11.49 -6.34
N LEU A 46 8.24 -11.39 -5.22
CA LEU A 46 7.93 -12.53 -4.36
C LEU A 46 6.55 -13.13 -4.63
N ALA A 47 5.59 -12.36 -5.15
CA ALA A 47 4.21 -12.78 -5.39
C ALA A 47 4.06 -14.11 -6.17
N PRO A 48 4.86 -14.43 -7.21
CA PRO A 48 4.76 -15.71 -7.92
C PRO A 48 5.00 -16.94 -7.05
N SER A 49 5.68 -16.80 -5.90
CA SER A 49 5.96 -17.92 -5.00
C SER A 49 4.78 -18.26 -4.10
N ASN A 50 4.10 -17.25 -3.57
CA ASN A 50 2.88 -17.39 -2.77
C ASN A 50 2.20 -16.03 -2.63
N PHE A 51 1.27 -15.73 -3.54
CA PHE A 51 0.61 -14.42 -3.61
C PHE A 51 -0.02 -14.00 -2.28
N VAL A 52 -0.81 -14.88 -1.66
CA VAL A 52 -1.56 -14.56 -0.43
C VAL A 52 -0.62 -14.26 0.73
N ALA A 53 0.43 -15.08 0.92
CA ALA A 53 1.38 -14.86 2.01
C ALA A 53 2.18 -13.56 1.81
N VAL A 54 2.57 -13.26 0.57
CA VAL A 54 3.32 -12.05 0.23
C VAL A 54 2.48 -10.79 0.42
N GLU A 55 1.22 -10.80 -0.01
CA GLU A 55 0.28 -9.69 0.22
C GLU A 55 0.10 -9.41 1.72
N LEU A 56 -0.22 -10.43 2.52
CA LEU A 56 -0.40 -10.26 3.97
C LEU A 56 0.88 -9.74 4.66
N ALA A 57 2.05 -10.21 4.21
CA ALA A 57 3.33 -9.71 4.71
C ALA A 57 3.54 -8.24 4.33
N ALA A 58 3.23 -7.85 3.09
CA ALA A 58 3.31 -6.47 2.64
C ALA A 58 2.42 -5.55 3.47
N TRP A 59 1.15 -5.92 3.69
CA TRP A 59 0.22 -5.12 4.50
C TRP A 59 0.76 -4.88 5.92
N THR A 60 1.37 -5.92 6.50
CA THR A 60 1.97 -5.86 7.84
C THR A 60 3.18 -4.92 7.86
N VAL A 61 4.06 -5.02 6.86
CA VAL A 61 5.24 -4.15 6.71
C VAL A 61 4.81 -2.70 6.50
N GLU A 62 3.86 -2.45 5.62
CA GLU A 62 3.34 -1.11 5.34
C GLU A 62 2.72 -0.48 6.57
N PHE A 63 1.88 -1.23 7.30
CA PHE A 63 1.34 -0.78 8.57
C PHE A 63 2.46 -0.34 9.53
N GLY A 64 3.51 -1.15 9.67
CA GLY A 64 4.67 -0.82 10.50
C GLY A 64 5.38 0.45 10.05
N LEU A 65 5.62 0.60 8.75
CA LEU A 65 6.26 1.78 8.17
C LEU A 65 5.41 3.04 8.37
N PHE A 66 4.10 2.98 8.14
CA PHE A 66 3.19 4.09 8.39
C PHE A 66 3.11 4.46 9.87
N TYR A 67 3.10 3.46 10.77
CA TYR A 67 3.12 3.71 12.20
C TYR A 67 4.39 4.46 12.61
N LEU A 68 5.55 4.03 12.11
CA LEU A 68 6.82 4.70 12.36
C LEU A 68 6.87 6.12 11.78
N ALA A 69 6.37 6.31 10.54
CA ALA A 69 6.43 7.57 9.81
C ALA A 69 5.42 8.62 10.29
N LEU A 70 4.19 8.21 10.64
CA LEU A 70 3.08 9.14 10.94
C LEU A 70 2.67 9.17 12.41
N ARG A 71 3.01 8.14 13.20
CA ARG A 71 2.71 8.04 14.65
C ARG A 71 1.23 8.27 14.98
N ARG A 72 0.33 7.84 14.09
CA ARG A 72 -1.13 7.91 14.26
C ARG A 72 -1.65 6.68 15.05
N SER A 73 -2.93 6.71 15.40
CA SER A 73 -3.60 5.58 16.07
C SER A 73 -3.40 4.27 15.30
N PRO A 74 -2.91 3.19 15.94
CA PRO A 74 -2.75 1.88 15.30
C PRO A 74 -4.03 1.36 14.66
N ALA A 75 -5.19 1.56 15.31
CA ALA A 75 -6.47 1.09 14.79
C ALA A 75 -6.82 1.77 13.46
N VAL A 76 -6.58 3.09 13.36
CA VAL A 76 -6.85 3.86 12.14
C VAL A 76 -5.89 3.44 11.04
N LEU A 77 -4.59 3.28 11.36
CA LEU A 77 -3.59 2.86 10.38
C LEU A 77 -3.85 1.45 9.85
N LEU A 78 -4.23 0.52 10.72
CA LEU A 78 -4.56 -0.85 10.32
C LEU A 78 -5.78 -0.87 9.41
N ALA A 79 -6.87 -0.19 9.79
CA ALA A 79 -8.07 -0.12 8.97
C ALA A 79 -7.80 0.53 7.60
N THR A 80 -6.98 1.60 7.58
CA THR A 80 -6.61 2.29 6.34
C THR A 80 -5.73 1.39 5.45
N ALA A 81 -4.75 0.69 6.03
CA ALA A 81 -3.87 -0.20 5.28
C ALA A 81 -4.65 -1.35 4.66
N VAL A 82 -5.52 -2.01 5.43
CA VAL A 82 -6.39 -3.08 4.92
C VAL A 82 -7.27 -2.57 3.78
N LEU A 83 -7.90 -1.40 3.93
CA LEU A 83 -8.75 -0.82 2.90
C LEU A 83 -7.97 -0.49 1.63
N ALA A 84 -6.85 0.24 1.76
CA ALA A 84 -6.02 0.67 0.64
C ALA A 84 -5.49 -0.53 -0.15
N ASN A 85 -4.86 -1.48 0.56
CA ASN A 85 -4.30 -2.66 -0.07
C ASN A 85 -5.37 -3.59 -0.66
N SER A 86 -6.52 -3.77 0.00
CA SER A 86 -7.61 -4.59 -0.54
C SER A 86 -8.16 -4.02 -1.85
N LEU A 87 -8.34 -2.69 -1.92
CA LEU A 87 -8.81 -2.01 -3.12
C LEU A 87 -7.76 -2.09 -4.25
N SER A 88 -6.49 -1.87 -3.91
CA SER A 88 -5.35 -1.95 -4.83
C SER A 88 -5.19 -3.36 -5.41
N CYS A 89 -5.22 -4.38 -4.56
CA CYS A 89 -5.18 -5.79 -4.92
C CYS A 89 -6.37 -6.20 -5.80
N LEU A 90 -7.59 -5.83 -5.41
CA LEU A 90 -8.80 -6.10 -6.21
C LEU A 90 -8.73 -5.45 -7.59
N ALA A 91 -8.31 -4.18 -7.66
CA ALA A 91 -8.15 -3.50 -8.94
C ALA A 91 -7.07 -4.17 -9.81
N GLY A 92 -5.96 -4.60 -9.19
CA GLY A 92 -4.92 -5.38 -9.85
C GLY A 92 -5.50 -6.66 -10.46
N LEU A 93 -6.22 -7.45 -9.69
CA LEU A 93 -6.85 -8.72 -10.13
C LEU A 93 -7.88 -8.52 -11.25
N LEU A 94 -8.63 -7.42 -11.25
CA LEU A 94 -9.64 -7.13 -12.27
C LEU A 94 -9.04 -6.64 -13.60
N LEU A 95 -7.83 -6.06 -13.56
CA LEU A 95 -7.16 -5.45 -14.73
C LEU A 95 -5.98 -6.29 -15.26
N SER A 96 -5.64 -7.39 -14.58
CA SER A 96 -4.48 -8.24 -14.87
C SER A 96 -4.70 -9.33 -15.90
#